data_AF-A0A258EWW1-F1
#
_entry.id   AF-A0A258EWW1-F1
#
_cell.length_a   1.000
_cell.length_b   1.000
_cell.length_c   1.000
_cell.angle_alpha   90.00
_cell.angle_beta   90.00
_cell.angle_gamma   90.00
#
_symmetry.space_group_name_H-M   'P 1'
#
loop_
_entity.id
_entity.type
_entity.pdbx_description
1 polymer ?
#
loop_
_entity_poly.entity_id
_entity_poly.type
_entity_poly.pdbx_seq_one_letter_code
_entity_poly.pdbx_strand_id
1 'polypeptide(L)'
;MLTLECPCCGVMACESELAPGYEAHLKRFGPGASDAEFEAYMFARKNPKGVHFERWRHAYGCGKWFLAARCTATLEVFGTYPAQVSEPPPEIIARIKTRRPGWSLE
;
A
#
# COMPACT_ATOMS: atom_id res chain seq x y z
N MET A 1 8.38 -16.34 -3.10
CA MET A 1 8.76 -15.06 -2.48
C MET A 1 8.12 -13.95 -3.29
N LEU A 2 7.50 -12.95 -2.67
CA LEU A 2 6.86 -11.86 -3.40
C LEU A 2 7.90 -11.06 -4.21
N THR A 3 7.51 -10.51 -5.35
CA THR A 3 8.36 -9.60 -6.13
C THR A 3 7.59 -8.33 -6.44
N LEU A 4 8.16 -7.18 -6.11
CA LEU A 4 7.53 -5.87 -6.30
C LEU A 4 8.47 -4.97 -7.10
N GLU A 5 7.93 -4.30 -8.12
CA GLU A 5 8.67 -3.27 -8.85
C GLU A 5 8.79 -2.03 -7.97
N CYS A 6 10.01 -1.55 -7.71
CA CYS A 6 10.21 -0.30 -7.02
C CYS A 6 10.05 0.88 -8.00
N PRO A 7 9.00 1.70 -7.93
CA PRO A 7 8.78 2.79 -8.89
C PRO A 7 9.83 3.91 -8.79
N CYS A 8 10.60 3.93 -7.70
CA CYS A 8 11.65 4.93 -7.51
C CYS A 8 12.96 4.57 -8.25
N CYS A 9 13.24 3.29 -8.48
CA CYS A 9 14.49 2.85 -9.11
C CYS A 9 14.33 1.80 -10.22
N GLY A 10 13.10 1.38 -10.53
CA GLY A 10 12.77 0.41 -11.59
C GLY A 10 13.18 -1.03 -11.32
N VAL A 11 13.74 -1.33 -10.14
CA VAL A 11 14.19 -2.68 -9.80
C VAL A 11 13.01 -3.54 -9.38
N MET A 12 12.93 -4.76 -9.94
CA MET A 12 12.09 -5.84 -9.44
C MET A 12 12.72 -6.43 -8.18
N ALA A 13 12.28 -5.95 -7.02
CA ALA A 13 12.86 -6.33 -5.73
C ALA A 13 12.16 -7.56 -5.16
N CYS A 14 12.96 -8.47 -4.59
CA CYS A 14 12.45 -9.60 -3.81
C CYS A 14 11.91 -9.11 -2.47
N GLU A 15 10.88 -9.76 -1.93
CA GLU A 15 10.28 -9.45 -0.62
C GLU A 15 11.32 -9.31 0.51
N SER A 16 12.38 -10.13 0.48
CA SER A 16 13.46 -10.10 1.47
C SER A 16 14.30 -8.82 1.45
N GLU A 17 14.24 -8.04 0.38
CA GLU A 17 14.91 -6.73 0.23
C GLU A 17 14.03 -5.56 0.66
N LEU A 18 12.76 -5.84 0.95
CA LEU A 18 11.73 -4.86 1.23
C LEU A 18 11.33 -4.89 2.70
N ALA A 19 11.03 -3.73 3.26
CA ALA A 19 10.42 -3.62 4.58
C ALA A 19 8.94 -3.23 4.46
N PRO A 20 8.01 -3.98 5.08
CA PRO A 20 6.59 -3.65 5.06
C PRO A 20 6.29 -2.42 5.93
N GLY A 21 5.38 -1.56 5.46
CA GLY A 21 4.89 -0.38 6.16
C GLY A 21 3.40 -0.37 6.44
N TYR A 22 2.73 -1.53 6.32
CA TYR A 22 1.30 -1.71 6.58
C TYR A 22 0.41 -0.85 5.67
N GLU A 23 -0.78 -0.49 6.11
CA GLU A 23 -1.79 0.28 5.37
C GLU A 23 -1.21 1.56 4.70
N ALA A 24 -1.59 1.78 3.45
CA ALA A 24 -1.34 2.99 2.67
C ALA A 24 -2.43 4.05 2.88
N HIS A 25 -2.18 5.27 2.39
CA HIS A 25 -3.17 6.36 2.36
C HIS A 25 -3.69 6.80 3.74
N LEU A 26 -2.96 6.49 4.80
CA LEU A 26 -3.30 6.92 6.16
C LEU A 26 -2.92 8.40 6.37
N LYS A 27 -3.92 9.23 6.67
CA LYS A 27 -3.71 10.62 7.08
C LYS A 27 -3.08 10.68 8.48
N ARG A 28 -2.06 11.52 8.64
CA ARG A 28 -1.45 11.78 9.96
C ARG A 28 -2.32 12.76 10.77
N PHE A 29 -2.59 12.40 12.02
CA PHE A 29 -3.18 13.28 13.02
C PHE A 29 -2.12 13.64 14.07
N GLY A 30 -2.14 14.89 14.54
CA GLY A 30 -1.11 15.46 15.41
C GLY A 30 -1.69 16.56 16.30
N PRO A 31 -0.87 17.54 16.74
CA PRO A 31 -1.35 18.64 17.58
C PRO A 31 -2.57 19.34 16.96
N GLY A 32 -3.66 19.44 17.72
CA GLY A 32 -4.93 20.01 17.27
C GLY A 32 -6.00 19.00 16.81
N ALA A 33 -5.66 17.71 16.72
CA ALA A 33 -6.66 16.65 16.56
C ALA A 33 -7.39 16.40 17.89
N SER A 34 -8.63 15.89 17.80
CA SER A 34 -9.32 15.35 18.97
C SER A 34 -8.65 14.06 19.46
N ASP A 35 -8.87 13.70 20.73
CA ASP A 35 -8.35 12.46 21.31
C ASP A 35 -8.77 11.22 20.50
N ALA A 36 -10.02 11.18 20.05
CA ALA A 36 -10.56 10.07 19.25
C ALA A 36 -9.87 9.96 17.87
N GLU A 37 -9.63 11.08 17.18
CA GLU A 37 -8.90 11.08 15.91
C GLU A 37 -7.44 10.66 16.10
N PHE A 38 -6.82 11.11 17.18
CA PHE A 38 -5.43 10.77 17.48
C PHE A 38 -5.28 9.29 17.88
N GLU A 39 -6.19 8.76 18.70
CA GLU A 39 -6.27 7.35 19.05
C GLU A 39 -6.43 6.48 17.80
N ALA A 40 -7.40 6.81 16.94
CA ALA A 40 -7.63 6.09 15.69
C ALA A 40 -6.39 6.12 14.78
N TYR A 41 -5.74 7.29 14.65
CA TYR A 41 -4.48 7.40 13.91
C TYR A 41 -3.36 6.54 14.51
N MET A 42 -3.27 6.44 15.83
CA MET A 42 -2.20 5.70 16.49
C MET A 42 -2.39 4.18 16.40
N PHE A 43 -3.63 3.69 16.54
CA PHE A 43 -3.89 2.27 16.76
C PHE A 43 -4.76 1.60 15.71
N ALA A 44 -5.65 2.32 15.02
CA ALA A 44 -6.59 1.72 14.07
C ALA A 44 -5.99 1.62 12.66
N ARG A 45 -6.05 0.43 12.05
CA ARG A 45 -5.65 0.20 10.65
C ARG A 45 -6.70 -0.65 9.93
N LYS A 46 -6.92 -0.39 8.65
CA LYS A 46 -7.68 -1.34 7.81
C LYS A 46 -6.87 -2.65 7.70
N ASN A 47 -7.56 -3.78 7.86
CA ASN A 47 -6.98 -5.12 7.67
C ASN A 47 -7.90 -6.00 6.82
N PRO A 48 -8.10 -5.66 5.54
CA PRO A 48 -9.03 -6.39 4.69
C PRO A 48 -8.49 -7.76 4.31
N LYS A 49 -9.36 -8.78 4.34
CA LYS A 49 -9.12 -10.07 3.69
C LYS A 49 -9.46 -9.93 2.21
N GLY A 50 -8.47 -9.61 1.38
CA GLY A 50 -8.69 -9.30 -0.03
C GLY A 50 -7.71 -8.24 -0.52
N VAL A 51 -8.18 -7.37 -1.41
CA VAL A 51 -7.35 -6.27 -1.94
C VAL A 51 -7.03 -5.31 -0.80
N HIS A 52 -5.74 -5.00 -0.65
CA HIS A 52 -5.21 -4.09 0.34
C HIS A 52 -4.20 -3.15 -0.33
N PHE A 53 -4.22 -1.90 0.09
CA PHE A 53 -3.22 -0.90 -0.31
C PHE A 53 -2.20 -0.77 0.81
N GLU A 54 -0.95 -1.09 0.49
CA GLU A 54 0.13 -1.26 1.45
C GLU A 54 1.31 -0.32 1.13
N ARG A 55 2.06 0.07 2.16
CA ARG A 55 3.34 0.77 2.04
C ARG A 55 4.48 -0.24 2.06
N TRP A 56 5.48 0.00 1.23
CA TRP A 56 6.71 -0.78 1.17
C TRP A 56 7.91 0.14 1.07
N ARG A 57 8.99 -0.20 1.76
CA ARG A 57 10.28 0.49 1.64
C ARG A 57 11.29 -0.43 0.99
N HIS A 58 12.01 0.05 -0.02
CA HIS A 58 13.10 -0.70 -0.63
C HIS A 58 14.36 -0.63 0.26
N ALA A 59 14.33 -1.37 1.37
CA ALA A 59 15.29 -1.26 2.46
C ALA A 59 16.72 -1.60 2.06
N TYR A 60 16.90 -2.59 1.19
CA TYR A 60 18.21 -3.00 0.67
C TYR A 60 18.51 -2.48 -0.75
N GLY A 61 17.80 -1.43 -1.16
CA GLY A 61 18.02 -0.76 -2.45
C GLY A 61 18.00 0.77 -2.28
N CYS A 62 17.10 1.45 -3.00
CA CYS A 62 17.07 2.91 -3.04
C CYS A 62 16.63 3.58 -1.71
N GLY A 63 16.18 2.81 -0.72
CA GLY A 63 15.77 3.29 0.60
C GLY A 63 14.46 4.07 0.63
N LYS A 64 13.80 4.26 -0.52
CA LYS A 64 12.55 5.03 -0.68
C LYS A 64 11.32 4.19 -0.35
N TRP A 65 10.25 4.91 0.01
CA TRP A 65 8.92 4.38 0.21
C TRP A 65 8.12 4.43 -1.09
N PHE A 66 7.33 3.38 -1.33
CA PHE A 66 6.35 3.28 -2.40
C PHE A 66 5.12 2.52 -1.90
N LEU A 67 4.08 2.49 -2.71
CA LEU A 67 2.80 1.85 -2.39
C LEU A 67 2.59 0.64 -3.30
N ALA A 68 1.85 -0.34 -2.81
CA ALA A 68 1.48 -1.54 -3.55
C ALA A 68 0.00 -1.85 -3.35
N ALA A 69 -0.65 -2.33 -4.42
CA ALA A 69 -1.98 -2.93 -4.32
C ALA A 69 -1.84 -4.45 -4.44
N ARG A 70 -2.23 -5.17 -3.39
CA ARG A 70 -2.03 -6.62 -3.26
C ARG A 70 -3.26 -7.31 -2.70
N CYS A 71 -3.53 -8.54 -3.11
CA CYS A 71 -4.48 -9.40 -2.41
C CYS A 71 -3.81 -10.09 -1.21
N THR A 72 -4.24 -9.79 0.02
CA THR A 72 -3.70 -10.38 1.25
C THR A 72 -3.95 -11.88 1.36
N ALA A 73 -4.99 -12.39 0.69
CA ALA A 73 -5.35 -13.81 0.69
C ALA A 73 -4.61 -14.65 -0.36
N THR A 74 -4.27 -14.07 -1.52
CA THR A 74 -3.66 -14.83 -2.64
C THR A 74 -2.26 -14.36 -3.01
N LEU A 75 -1.76 -13.30 -2.38
CA LEU A 75 -0.50 -12.62 -2.69
C LEU A 75 -0.41 -12.02 -4.11
N GLU A 76 -1.51 -11.99 -4.86
CA GLU A 76 -1.58 -11.38 -6.20
C GLU A 76 -1.30 -9.88 -6.11
N VAL A 77 -0.37 -9.38 -6.92
CA VAL A 77 0.00 -7.96 -6.99
C VAL A 77 -0.67 -7.33 -8.21
N PHE A 78 -1.47 -6.29 -7.98
CA PHE A 78 -2.11 -5.53 -9.04
C PHE A 78 -1.21 -4.42 -9.59
N GLY A 79 -0.26 -3.96 -8.78
CA GLY A 79 0.83 -3.08 -9.17
C GLY A 79 1.41 -2.31 -8.00
N THR A 80 2.49 -1.60 -8.27
CA THR A 80 3.15 -0.67 -7.36
C THR A 80 3.13 0.74 -7.95
N TYR A 81 3.19 1.74 -7.08
CA TYR A 81 3.07 3.15 -7.48
C TYR A 81 3.75 4.09 -6.48
N PRO A 82 4.10 5.32 -6.89
CA PRO A 82 4.79 6.28 -6.02
C PRO A 82 4.01 6.58 -4.73
N ALA A 83 4.73 6.92 -3.65
CA ALA A 83 4.11 7.28 -2.38
C ALA A 83 3.56 8.72 -2.34
N GLN A 84 3.86 9.53 -3.35
CA GLN A 84 3.45 10.93 -3.46
C GLN A 84 2.05 11.10 -4.08
N VAL A 85 1.13 10.20 -3.75
CA VAL A 85 -0.27 10.25 -4.20
C VAL A 85 -1.18 10.03 -2.99
N SER A 86 -2.33 10.71 -2.97
CA SER A 86 -3.33 10.58 -1.90
C SER A 86 -4.30 9.43 -2.09
N GLU A 87 -4.38 8.89 -3.32
CA GLU A 87 -5.32 7.85 -3.71
C GLU A 87 -4.64 6.86 -4.67
N PRO A 88 -5.13 5.60 -4.77
CA PRO A 88 -4.63 4.64 -5.74
C PRO A 88 -4.81 5.14 -7.19
N PRO A 89 -3.80 5.00 -8.05
CA PRO A 89 -3.93 5.41 -9.45
C PRO A 89 -5.07 4.70 -10.20
N PRO A 90 -5.75 5.36 -11.16
CA PRO A 90 -6.89 4.79 -11.89
C PRO A 90 -6.58 3.47 -12.60
N GLU A 91 -5.35 3.31 -13.12
CA GLU A 91 -4.89 2.10 -13.79
C GLU A 91 -4.78 0.91 -12.82
N ILE A 92 -4.41 1.16 -11.56
CA ILE A 92 -4.39 0.12 -10.52
C ILE A 92 -5.81 -0.30 -10.17
N ILE A 93 -6.72 0.66 -10.02
CA ILE A 93 -8.14 0.41 -9.77
C ILE A 93 -8.76 -0.42 -10.92
N ALA A 94 -8.46 -0.07 -12.17
CA ALA A 94 -8.93 -0.81 -13.34
C ALA A 94 -8.44 -2.26 -13.31
N ARG A 95 -7.15 -2.49 -13.06
CA ARG A 95 -6.57 -3.85 -12.93
C ARG A 95 -7.25 -4.65 -11.83
N ILE A 96 -7.50 -4.04 -10.67
CA ILE A 96 -8.20 -4.69 -9.57
C ILE A 96 -9.61 -5.09 -10.01
N LYS A 97 -10.39 -4.18 -10.59
CA LYS A 97 -11.76 -4.46 -11.05
C LYS A 97 -11.81 -5.55 -12.11
N THR A 98 -10.86 -5.60 -13.03
CA THR A 98 -10.76 -6.69 -14.03
C THR A 98 -10.57 -8.05 -13.36
N ARG A 99 -9.76 -8.13 -12.30
CA ARG A 99 -9.45 -9.37 -11.59
C ARG A 99 -10.46 -9.72 -10.49
N ARG A 100 -11.13 -8.71 -9.94
CA ARG A 100 -12.09 -8.76 -8.84
C ARG A 100 -13.31 -7.90 -9.18
N PRO A 101 -14.22 -8.35 -10.06
CA PRO A 101 -15.34 -7.53 -10.54
C PRO A 101 -16.30 -7.03 -9.43
N GLY A 102 -16.43 -7.77 -8.33
CA GLY A 102 -17.24 -7.37 -7.18
C GLY A 102 -16.52 -6.48 -6.16
N TRP A 103 -15.27 -6.08 -6.42
CA TRP A 103 -14.51 -5.22 -5.52
C TRP A 103 -14.84 -3.74 -5.75
N SER A 104 -14.97 -2.99 -4.65
CA SER A 104 -15.14 -1.54 -4.63
C SER A 104 -14.06 -0.87 -3.77
N LEU A 105 -13.72 0.37 -4.13
CA LEU A 105 -12.89 1.22 -3.30
C LEU A 105 -13.77 1.75 -2.15
N GLU A 106 -13.49 1.29 -0.92
CA GLU A 106 -14.14 1.74 0.33
C GLU A 106 -13.52 3.02 0.90
#